data_AF-A0A1D8MJP8-F1
#
_entry.id   AF-A0A1D8MJP8-F1
#
_cell.length_a   1.000
_cell.length_b   1.000
_cell.length_c   1.000
_cell.angle_alpha   90.00
_cell.angle_beta   90.00
_cell.angle_gamma   90.00
#
_symmetry.space_group_name_H-M   'P 1'
#
loop_
_entity.id
_entity.type
_entity.pdbx_description
1 polymer ?
#
loop_
_entity_poly.entity_id
_entity_poly.type
_entity_poly.pdbx_seq_one_letter_code
_entity_poly.pdbx_strand_id
1 'polypeptide(L)'
;MSTLLKDMKATGTIAEKVKAYNDANRQVAILCNHKRTVTASHANQMEKMGERIKGLRYQRWRLKQQMLDLEPNLKKKKGAKFFEMDEDIDMEWIKEHQAFLLEEQRQKIQKKFDKDNEKLAAEGEKEMKAKELENRLDVVKDMEKKFNKENKTGKVEAEGKGPTVEKLENAIQKLEQRIETMELQAQDKEDNKEVALGTSKI
;
A
#
# COMPACT_ATOMS: atom_id res chain seq x y z
N MET A 1 33.93 15.42 7.27
CA MET A 1 32.44 15.53 7.24
C MET A 1 31.91 16.26 6.00
N SER A 2 32.55 17.30 5.45
CA SER A 2 31.99 18.08 4.31
C SER A 2 32.13 17.45 2.91
N THR A 3 32.83 16.33 2.76
CA THR A 3 32.99 15.63 1.47
C THR A 3 31.82 14.68 1.15
N LEU A 4 31.26 14.01 2.15
CA LEU A 4 30.16 13.04 1.97
C LEU A 4 28.91 13.66 1.32
N LEU A 5 28.50 14.86 1.77
CA LEU A 5 27.38 15.59 1.15
C LEU A 5 27.73 16.16 -0.24
N LYS A 6 29.03 16.34 -0.55
CA LYS A 6 29.47 16.82 -1.88
C LYS A 6 29.55 15.69 -2.90
N ASP A 7 29.82 14.47 -2.44
CA ASP A 7 29.84 13.26 -3.28
C ASP A 7 28.43 12.67 -3.47
N MET A 8 27.45 13.12 -2.69
CA MET A 8 26.05 12.77 -2.86
C MET A 8 25.48 13.35 -4.16
N LYS A 9 25.06 12.47 -5.07
CA LYS A 9 24.19 12.84 -6.19
C LYS A 9 22.76 12.89 -5.69
N ALA A 10 22.30 14.07 -5.26
CA ALA A 10 20.91 14.32 -4.89
C ALA A 10 20.00 14.38 -6.13
N THR A 11 19.92 13.28 -6.87
CA THR A 11 19.09 13.10 -8.06
C THR A 11 17.86 12.27 -7.71
N GLY A 12 16.77 12.46 -8.47
CA GLY A 12 15.53 11.71 -8.28
C GLY A 12 14.46 12.43 -7.46
N THR A 13 13.48 11.65 -7.00
CA THR A 13 12.34 12.04 -6.17
C THR A 13 12.76 12.54 -4.80
N ILE A 14 11.84 13.19 -4.09
CA ILE A 14 12.07 13.65 -2.71
C ILE A 14 12.44 12.47 -1.81
N ALA A 15 11.79 11.31 -1.97
CA ALA A 15 12.06 10.11 -1.18
C ALA A 15 13.50 9.61 -1.37
N GLU A 16 13.98 9.56 -2.61
CA GLU A 16 15.37 9.16 -2.93
C GLU A 16 16.39 10.13 -2.35
N LYS A 17 16.11 11.44 -2.42
CA LYS A 17 16.98 12.46 -1.81
C LYS A 17 17.04 12.33 -0.29
N VAL A 18 15.91 12.05 0.37
CA VAL A 18 15.85 11.81 1.81
C VAL A 18 16.66 10.57 2.18
N LYS A 19 16.51 9.47 1.45
CA LYS A 19 17.31 8.26 1.69
C LYS A 19 18.80 8.55 1.53
N ALA A 20 19.21 9.21 0.45
CA ALA A 20 20.61 9.54 0.23
C ALA A 20 21.19 10.40 1.36
N TYR A 21 20.40 11.35 1.88
CA TYR A 21 20.78 12.16 3.04
C TYR A 21 20.95 11.31 4.31
N ASN A 22 20.01 10.40 4.56
CA ASN A 22 20.09 9.49 5.70
C ASN A 22 21.27 8.52 5.56
N ASP A 23 21.56 8.03 4.36
CA ASP A 23 22.71 7.17 4.07
C ASP A 23 24.04 7.89 4.38
N ALA A 24 24.18 9.16 3.99
CA ALA A 24 25.36 9.96 4.32
C ALA A 24 25.49 10.22 5.83
N ASN A 25 24.39 10.55 6.51
CA ASN A 25 24.39 10.70 7.97
C ASN A 25 24.73 9.38 8.68
N ARG A 26 24.23 8.25 8.16
CA ARG A 26 24.53 6.92 8.68
C ARG A 26 26.02 6.63 8.61
N GLN A 27 26.68 6.98 7.52
CA GLN A 27 28.14 6.84 7.40
C GLN A 27 28.89 7.66 8.45
N VAL A 28 28.49 8.93 8.66
CA VAL A 28 29.08 9.77 9.71
C VAL A 28 28.83 9.17 11.10
N ALA A 29 27.61 8.73 11.39
CA ALA A 29 27.25 8.10 12.65
C ALA A 29 28.09 6.85 12.95
N ILE A 30 28.34 6.02 11.93
CA ILE A 30 29.20 4.83 12.05
C ILE A 30 30.64 5.23 12.37
N LEU A 31 31.19 6.25 11.69
CA LEU A 31 32.53 6.76 11.96
C LEU A 31 32.65 7.34 13.38
N CYS A 32 31.60 7.99 13.88
CA CYS A 32 31.51 8.52 15.24
C CYS A 32 31.09 7.47 16.29
N ASN A 33 30.92 6.20 15.90
CA ASN A 33 30.48 5.10 16.77
C ASN A 33 29.13 5.36 17.49
N HIS A 34 28.22 6.10 16.85
CA HIS A 34 26.86 6.34 17.35
C HIS A 34 25.94 5.16 17.02
N LYS A 35 26.15 4.05 17.76
CA LYS A 35 25.32 2.84 17.66
C LYS A 35 24.09 2.94 18.56
N ARG A 36 23.02 2.23 18.17
CA ARG A 36 21.87 1.96 19.03
C ARG A 36 21.52 0.47 18.95
N THR A 37 20.89 -0.03 20.00
CA THR A 37 20.27 -1.36 19.97
C THR A 37 19.03 -1.32 19.08
N VAL A 38 18.81 -2.41 18.32
CA VAL A 38 17.58 -2.58 17.54
C VAL A 38 16.38 -2.56 18.49
N THR A 39 15.35 -1.77 18.17
CA THR A 39 14.16 -1.69 19.01
C THR A 39 13.37 -2.98 18.96
N ALA A 40 12.76 -3.38 20.07
CA ALA A 40 11.93 -4.60 20.13
C ALA A 40 10.76 -4.57 19.13
N SER A 41 10.26 -3.38 18.78
CA SER A 41 9.19 -3.20 17.80
C SER A 41 9.65 -3.19 16.35
N HIS A 42 10.96 -3.26 16.07
CA HIS A 42 11.49 -3.12 14.72
C HIS A 42 10.95 -4.19 13.77
N ALA A 43 11.01 -5.46 14.16
CA ALA A 43 10.50 -6.58 13.37
C ALA A 43 9.01 -6.39 13.00
N ASN A 44 8.17 -6.11 14.00
CA ASN A 44 6.73 -5.85 13.79
C ASN A 44 6.48 -4.63 12.88
N GLN A 45 7.34 -3.62 12.92
CA GLN A 45 7.22 -2.46 12.04
C GLN A 45 7.62 -2.79 10.59
N MET A 46 8.66 -3.60 10.39
CA MET A 46 9.09 -4.08 9.07
C MET A 46 8.05 -4.99 8.44
N GLU A 47 7.51 -5.93 9.22
CA GLU A 47 6.42 -6.82 8.80
C GLU A 47 5.19 -6.02 8.33
N LYS A 48 4.74 -5.04 9.13
CA LYS A 48 3.61 -4.18 8.75
C LYS A 48 3.87 -3.36 7.48
N MET A 49 5.11 -2.93 7.23
CA MET A 49 5.45 -2.24 5.98
C MET A 49 5.44 -3.21 4.81
N GLY A 50 5.99 -4.42 5.00
CA GLY A 50 5.95 -5.51 4.02
C GLY A 50 4.52 -5.86 3.60
N GLU A 51 3.63 -6.10 4.56
CA GLU A 51 2.21 -6.40 4.28
C GLU A 51 1.51 -5.26 3.53
N ARG A 52 1.84 -4.00 3.83
CA ARG A 52 1.28 -2.86 3.10
C ARG A 52 1.82 -2.77 1.67
N ILE A 53 3.12 -3.01 1.46
CA ILE A 53 3.72 -3.06 0.13
C ILE A 53 3.10 -4.20 -0.69
N LYS A 54 2.95 -5.38 -0.09
CA LYS A 54 2.32 -6.55 -0.68
C LYS A 54 0.86 -6.29 -1.07
N GLY A 55 0.09 -5.61 -0.21
CA GLY A 55 -1.25 -5.10 -0.53
C GLY A 55 -1.29 -4.15 -1.74
N LEU A 56 -0.32 -3.24 -1.87
CA LEU A 56 -0.23 -2.35 -3.04
C LEU A 56 0.15 -3.11 -4.32
N ARG A 57 1.07 -4.08 -4.21
CA ARG A 57 1.45 -4.98 -5.32
C ARG A 57 0.26 -5.79 -5.82
N TYR A 58 -0.56 -6.32 -4.89
CA TYR A 58 -1.82 -6.98 -5.22
C TYR A 58 -2.80 -6.04 -5.94
N GLN A 59 -2.98 -4.81 -5.46
CA GLN A 59 -3.82 -3.82 -6.14
C GLN A 59 -3.32 -3.51 -7.55
N ARG A 60 -2.01 -3.32 -7.72
CA ARG A 60 -1.37 -3.11 -9.02
C ARG A 60 -1.64 -4.29 -9.95
N TRP A 61 -1.47 -5.52 -9.46
CA TRP A 61 -1.76 -6.73 -10.22
C TRP A 61 -3.23 -6.81 -10.64
N ARG A 62 -4.19 -6.51 -9.74
CA ARG A 62 -5.61 -6.47 -10.12
C ARG A 62 -5.88 -5.48 -11.24
N LEU A 63 -5.31 -4.26 -11.20
CA LEU A 63 -5.47 -3.29 -12.28
C LEU A 63 -4.89 -3.81 -13.61
N LYS A 64 -3.76 -4.52 -13.56
CA LYS A 64 -3.18 -5.18 -14.75
C LYS A 64 -4.11 -6.25 -15.31
N GLN A 65 -4.77 -7.05 -14.46
CA GLN A 65 -5.78 -8.01 -14.91
C GLN A 65 -7.01 -7.32 -15.51
N GLN A 66 -7.48 -6.21 -14.93
CA GLN A 66 -8.56 -5.40 -15.51
C GLN A 66 -8.22 -4.84 -16.90
N MET A 67 -6.95 -4.52 -17.16
CA MET A 67 -6.52 -4.13 -18.50
C MET A 67 -6.69 -5.27 -19.51
N LEU A 68 -6.44 -6.52 -19.11
CA LEU A 68 -6.64 -7.69 -19.98
C LEU A 68 -8.11 -8.01 -20.20
N ASP A 69 -8.97 -7.68 -19.24
CA ASP A 69 -10.42 -7.78 -19.39
C ASP A 69 -10.94 -6.80 -20.46
N LEU A 70 -10.42 -5.56 -20.47
CA LEU A 70 -10.75 -4.57 -21.50
C LEU A 70 -10.12 -4.89 -22.86
N GLU A 71 -8.82 -5.22 -22.88
CA GLU A 71 -8.06 -5.47 -24.10
C GLU A 71 -7.15 -6.70 -23.95
N PRO A 72 -7.62 -7.90 -24.32
CA PRO A 72 -6.83 -9.15 -24.20
C PRO A 72 -5.52 -9.13 -25.01
N ASN A 73 -5.48 -8.34 -26.10
CA ASN A 73 -4.29 -8.19 -26.95
C ASN A 73 -3.13 -7.46 -26.26
N LEU A 74 -3.37 -6.77 -25.14
CA LEU A 74 -2.30 -6.10 -24.38
C LEU A 74 -1.27 -7.09 -23.83
N LYS A 75 -1.65 -8.35 -23.58
CA LYS A 75 -0.72 -9.41 -23.18
C LYS A 75 0.41 -9.61 -24.19
N LYS A 76 0.11 -9.47 -25.49
CA LYS A 76 1.12 -9.53 -26.56
C LYS A 76 1.92 -8.24 -26.68
N LYS A 77 1.27 -7.09 -26.51
CA LYS A 77 1.91 -5.77 -26.67
C LYS A 77 2.87 -5.41 -25.53
N LYS A 78 2.50 -5.71 -24.28
CA LYS A 78 3.29 -5.39 -23.07
C LYS A 78 4.10 -6.57 -22.53
N GLY A 79 3.90 -7.77 -23.08
CA GLY A 79 4.54 -9.00 -22.66
C GLY A 79 3.85 -9.67 -21.47
N ALA A 80 3.97 -11.00 -21.39
CA ALA A 80 3.33 -11.80 -20.34
C ALA A 80 3.79 -11.43 -18.92
N LYS A 81 5.09 -11.16 -18.77
CA LYS A 81 5.71 -10.73 -17.50
C LYS A 81 5.07 -9.51 -16.87
N PHE A 82 4.56 -8.57 -17.68
CA PHE A 82 3.91 -7.38 -17.15
C PHE A 82 2.65 -7.73 -16.34
N PHE A 83 1.95 -8.81 -16.70
CA PHE A 83 0.68 -9.26 -16.10
C PHE A 83 0.85 -10.42 -15.12
N GLU A 84 2.08 -10.89 -14.93
CA GLU A 84 2.37 -11.93 -13.94
C GLU A 84 2.18 -11.37 -12.52
N MET A 85 1.82 -12.29 -11.63
CA MET A 85 1.72 -12.01 -10.21
C MET A 85 3.12 -12.01 -9.61
N ASP A 86 3.36 -11.14 -8.63
CA ASP A 86 4.64 -11.14 -7.93
C ASP A 86 4.81 -12.47 -7.17
N GLU A 87 6.03 -13.02 -7.13
CA GLU A 87 6.33 -14.37 -6.61
C GLU A 87 5.98 -14.54 -5.13
N ASP A 88 5.93 -13.45 -4.37
CA ASP A 88 5.59 -13.42 -2.95
C ASP A 88 4.08 -13.47 -2.68
N ILE A 89 3.24 -13.38 -3.72
CA ILE A 89 1.77 -13.39 -3.63
C ILE A 89 1.26 -14.72 -4.17
N ASP A 90 0.70 -15.55 -3.29
CA ASP A 90 0.02 -16.79 -3.66
C ASP A 90 -1.50 -16.68 -3.48
N MET A 91 -2.21 -17.73 -3.88
CA MET A 91 -3.68 -17.79 -3.81
C MET A 91 -4.20 -17.84 -2.37
N GLU A 92 -3.43 -18.34 -1.42
CA GLU A 92 -3.81 -18.41 -0.01
C GLU A 92 -3.79 -17.01 0.59
N TRP A 93 -2.68 -16.29 0.42
CA TRP A 93 -2.55 -14.91 0.82
C TRP A 93 -3.58 -14.01 0.14
N ILE A 94 -3.93 -14.23 -1.14
CA ILE A 94 -4.99 -13.43 -1.80
C ILE A 94 -6.32 -13.57 -1.08
N LYS A 95 -6.71 -14.79 -0.69
CA LYS A 95 -7.98 -15.02 0.02
C LYS A 95 -7.97 -14.36 1.39
N GLU A 96 -6.87 -14.49 2.12
CA GLU A 96 -6.69 -13.83 3.42
C GLU A 96 -6.73 -12.31 3.29
N HIS A 97 -6.03 -11.76 2.29
CA HIS A 97 -6.00 -10.33 2.05
C HIS A 97 -7.36 -9.79 1.61
N GLN A 98 -8.10 -10.52 0.78
CA GLN A 98 -9.47 -10.16 0.42
C GLN A 98 -10.41 -10.19 1.63
N ALA A 99 -10.31 -11.21 2.50
CA ALA A 99 -11.07 -11.27 3.74
C ALA A 99 -10.74 -10.08 4.67
N PHE A 100 -9.45 -9.73 4.78
CA PHE A 100 -9.00 -8.54 5.49
C PHE A 100 -9.61 -7.26 4.90
N LEU A 101 -9.64 -7.09 3.58
CA LEU A 101 -10.24 -5.92 2.93
C LEU A 101 -11.75 -5.82 3.19
N LEU A 102 -12.47 -6.94 3.19
CA LEU A 102 -13.90 -6.98 3.51
C LEU A 102 -14.17 -6.55 4.96
N GLU A 103 -13.40 -7.08 5.90
CA GLU A 103 -13.55 -6.74 7.32
C GLU A 103 -13.14 -5.28 7.59
N GLU A 104 -12.07 -4.79 6.94
CA GLU A 104 -11.66 -3.39 7.03
C GLU A 104 -12.77 -2.45 6.53
N GLN A 105 -13.44 -2.80 5.42
CA GLN A 105 -14.57 -2.02 4.90
C GLN A 105 -15.80 -2.09 5.80
N ARG A 106 -16.13 -3.26 6.34
CA ARG A 106 -17.20 -3.43 7.33
C ARG A 106 -16.96 -2.54 8.55
N GLN A 107 -15.74 -2.56 9.11
CA GLN A 107 -15.39 -1.72 10.25
C GLN A 107 -15.41 -0.22 9.91
N LYS A 108 -14.98 0.18 8.71
CA LYS A 108 -15.06 1.57 8.25
C LYS A 108 -16.51 2.04 8.16
N ILE A 109 -17.40 1.23 7.61
CA ILE A 109 -18.83 1.53 7.50
C ILE A 109 -19.46 1.63 8.89
N GLN A 110 -19.17 0.67 9.78
CA GLN A 110 -19.66 0.67 11.15
C GLN A 110 -19.21 1.93 11.90
N LYS A 111 -17.91 2.20 11.93
CA LYS A 111 -17.35 3.40 12.61
C LYS A 111 -17.90 4.69 12.04
N LYS A 112 -18.19 4.76 10.74
CA LYS A 112 -18.80 5.94 10.13
C LYS A 112 -20.27 6.08 10.56
N PHE A 113 -21.02 4.99 10.57
CA PHE A 113 -22.40 4.97 11.05
C PHE A 113 -22.50 5.38 12.53
N ASP A 114 -21.64 4.84 13.39
CA ASP A 114 -21.61 5.16 14.81
C ASP A 114 -21.29 6.65 15.02
N LYS A 115 -20.27 7.18 14.31
CA LYS A 115 -19.93 8.61 14.36
C LYS A 115 -21.04 9.53 13.85
N ASP A 116 -21.76 9.11 12.82
CA ASP A 116 -22.89 9.87 12.30
C ASP A 116 -24.04 9.88 13.34
N ASN A 117 -24.30 8.77 14.03
CA ASN A 117 -25.29 8.70 15.11
C ASN A 117 -24.89 9.52 16.35
N GLU A 118 -23.62 9.50 16.74
CA GLU A 118 -23.09 10.34 17.83
C GLU A 118 -23.33 11.83 17.55
N LYS A 119 -23.16 12.27 16.30
CA LYS A 119 -23.44 13.65 15.88
C LYS A 119 -24.92 13.99 15.95
N LEU A 120 -25.77 13.12 15.41
CA LEU A 120 -27.23 13.30 15.47
C LEU A 120 -27.71 13.43 16.91
N ALA A 121 -27.24 12.55 17.79
CA ALA A 121 -27.56 12.60 19.21
C ALA A 121 -27.10 13.91 19.88
N ALA A 122 -25.91 14.42 19.53
CA ALA A 122 -25.40 15.70 20.02
C ALA A 122 -26.23 16.91 19.52
N GLU A 123 -26.81 16.81 18.33
CA GLU A 123 -27.70 17.80 17.73
C GLU A 123 -29.16 17.67 18.21
N GLY A 124 -29.45 16.69 19.07
CA GLY A 124 -30.80 16.39 19.57
C GLY A 124 -31.70 15.68 18.55
N GLU A 125 -31.12 15.21 17.43
CA GLU A 125 -31.78 14.41 16.42
C GLU A 125 -31.80 12.92 16.79
N LYS A 126 -32.71 12.17 16.17
CA LYS A 126 -32.81 10.72 16.42
C LYS A 126 -31.74 9.98 15.63
N GLU A 127 -31.18 8.93 16.25
CA GLU A 127 -30.24 8.02 15.59
C GLU A 127 -30.83 7.38 14.33
N MET A 128 -29.96 7.10 13.37
CA MET A 128 -30.34 6.39 12.15
C MET A 128 -30.77 4.96 12.47
N LYS A 129 -31.74 4.45 11.70
CA LYS A 129 -32.26 3.08 11.87
C LYS A 129 -31.20 2.05 11.50
N ALA A 130 -31.24 0.88 12.13
CA ALA A 130 -30.39 -0.26 11.79
C ALA A 130 -30.46 -0.66 10.30
N LYS A 131 -31.60 -0.46 9.65
CA LYS A 131 -31.77 -0.69 8.20
C LYS A 131 -30.84 0.17 7.34
N GLU A 132 -30.49 1.37 7.80
CA GLU A 132 -29.53 2.23 7.09
C GLU A 132 -28.12 1.65 7.17
N LEU A 133 -27.73 1.07 8.30
CA LEU A 133 -26.48 0.33 8.42
C LEU A 133 -26.46 -0.89 7.50
N GLU A 134 -27.55 -1.66 7.44
CA GLU A 134 -27.68 -2.80 6.53
C GLU A 134 -27.51 -2.39 5.06
N ASN A 135 -28.17 -1.31 4.63
CA ASN A 135 -28.03 -0.76 3.28
C ASN A 135 -26.57 -0.34 3.00
N ARG A 136 -25.90 0.29 3.98
CA ARG A 136 -24.48 0.66 3.84
C ARG A 136 -23.58 -0.57 3.73
N LEU A 137 -23.92 -1.66 4.44
CA LEU A 137 -23.19 -2.93 4.40
C LEU A 137 -23.41 -3.73 3.10
N ASP A 138 -24.39 -3.39 2.26
CA ASP A 138 -24.57 -4.04 0.95
C ASP A 138 -23.34 -3.83 0.05
N VAL A 139 -22.61 -2.72 0.22
CA VAL A 139 -21.32 -2.49 -0.45
C VAL A 139 -20.30 -3.60 -0.14
N VAL A 140 -20.28 -4.10 1.10
CA VAL A 140 -19.38 -5.20 1.51
C VAL A 140 -19.85 -6.51 0.91
N LYS A 141 -21.17 -6.77 0.90
CA LYS A 141 -21.73 -7.99 0.27
C LYS A 141 -21.44 -8.04 -1.22
N ASP A 142 -21.52 -6.91 -1.91
CA ASP A 142 -21.20 -6.83 -3.33
C ASP A 142 -19.71 -7.03 -3.59
N MET A 143 -18.85 -6.47 -2.73
CA MET A 143 -17.40 -6.70 -2.77
C MET A 143 -17.05 -8.18 -2.53
N GLU A 144 -17.72 -8.84 -1.59
CA GLU A 144 -17.53 -10.26 -1.29
C GLU A 144 -17.94 -11.14 -2.47
N LYS A 145 -19.09 -10.87 -3.10
CA LYS A 145 -19.53 -11.58 -4.32
C LYS A 145 -18.50 -11.46 -5.44
N LYS A 146 -17.90 -10.29 -5.61
CA LYS A 146 -16.87 -10.04 -6.63
C LYS A 146 -15.60 -10.83 -6.35
N PHE A 147 -15.06 -10.75 -5.15
CA PHE A 147 -13.89 -11.55 -4.75
C PHE A 147 -14.15 -13.06 -4.90
N ASN A 148 -15.34 -13.54 -4.53
CA ASN A 148 -15.72 -14.93 -4.74
C ASN A 148 -15.79 -15.31 -6.23
N LYS A 149 -16.24 -14.41 -7.11
CA LYS A 149 -16.27 -14.62 -8.55
C LYS A 149 -14.85 -14.61 -9.16
N GLU A 150 -14.01 -13.66 -8.74
CA GLU A 150 -12.60 -13.57 -9.13
C GLU A 150 -11.84 -14.84 -8.74
N ASN A 151 -12.01 -15.30 -7.50
CA ASN A 151 -11.33 -16.50 -7.00
C ASN A 151 -11.76 -17.79 -7.72
N LYS A 152 -12.99 -17.84 -8.24
CA LYS A 152 -13.51 -19.00 -8.99
C LYS A 152 -13.12 -18.96 -10.46
N THR A 153 -13.10 -17.78 -11.07
CA THR A 153 -12.91 -17.62 -12.53
C THR A 153 -11.47 -17.31 -12.90
N GLY A 154 -10.65 -16.86 -11.95
CA GLY A 154 -9.30 -16.36 -12.20
C GLY A 154 -9.27 -15.06 -13.02
N LYS A 155 -10.41 -14.40 -13.22
CA LYS A 155 -10.53 -13.17 -14.01
C LYS A 155 -10.95 -12.01 -13.11
N VAL A 156 -10.25 -10.89 -13.25
CA VAL A 156 -10.59 -9.63 -12.59
C VAL A 156 -11.27 -8.73 -13.60
N GLU A 157 -12.57 -8.51 -13.42
CA GLU A 157 -13.39 -7.68 -14.30
C GLU A 157 -13.02 -6.20 -14.13
N ALA A 158 -13.05 -5.43 -15.22
CA ALA A 158 -12.78 -4.00 -15.18
C ALA A 158 -13.89 -3.25 -14.44
N GLU A 159 -13.53 -2.47 -13.42
CA GLU A 159 -14.49 -1.78 -12.55
C GLU A 159 -14.28 -0.27 -12.53
N GLY A 160 -15.36 0.48 -12.26
CA GLY A 160 -15.34 1.93 -12.08
C GLY A 160 -16.23 2.67 -13.10
N LYS A 161 -16.30 4.01 -12.98
CA LYS A 161 -17.04 4.84 -13.92
C LYS A 161 -16.28 4.98 -15.23
N GLY A 162 -16.59 4.11 -16.19
CA GLY A 162 -15.97 4.06 -17.51
C GLY A 162 -14.48 3.72 -17.43
N PRO A 163 -14.14 2.47 -17.08
CA PRO A 163 -12.75 2.03 -17.05
C PRO A 163 -12.19 2.07 -18.49
N THR A 164 -11.02 2.68 -18.63
CA THR A 164 -10.27 2.68 -19.89
C THR A 164 -8.85 2.20 -19.58
N VAL A 165 -8.19 1.62 -20.58
CA VAL A 165 -6.80 1.18 -20.46
C VAL A 165 -5.91 2.32 -19.97
N GLU A 166 -6.07 3.52 -20.51
CA GLU A 166 -5.32 4.71 -20.10
C GLU A 166 -5.53 5.09 -18.62
N LYS A 167 -6.78 5.02 -18.11
CA LYS A 167 -7.05 5.28 -16.68
C LYS A 167 -6.39 4.24 -15.79
N LEU A 168 -6.42 2.98 -16.20
CA LEU A 168 -5.79 1.88 -15.46
C LEU A 168 -4.26 2.02 -15.48
N GLU A 169 -3.66 2.40 -16.60
CA GLU A 169 -2.22 2.68 -16.70
C GLU A 169 -1.79 3.81 -15.79
N ASN A 170 -2.52 4.93 -15.80
CA ASN A 170 -2.26 6.05 -14.89
C ASN A 170 -2.39 5.65 -13.42
N ALA A 171 -3.33 4.78 -13.08
CA ALA A 171 -3.48 4.25 -11.73
C ALA A 171 -2.34 3.29 -11.35
N ILE A 172 -1.90 2.43 -12.28
CA ILE A 172 -0.74 1.54 -12.10
C ILE A 172 0.53 2.36 -11.85
N GLN A 173 0.80 3.39 -12.65
CA GLN A 173 1.97 4.25 -12.46
C GLN A 173 1.99 4.91 -11.08
N LYS A 174 0.84 5.38 -10.59
CA LYS A 174 0.73 5.95 -9.23
C LYS A 174 0.98 4.90 -8.15
N LEU A 175 0.49 3.67 -8.34
CA LEU A 175 0.76 2.57 -7.42
C LEU A 175 2.24 2.17 -7.44
N GLU A 176 2.88 2.12 -8.61
CA GLU A 176 4.31 1.83 -8.75
C GLU A 176 5.16 2.87 -8.03
N GLN A 177 4.92 4.17 -8.24
CA GLN A 177 5.60 5.25 -7.51
C GLN A 177 5.41 5.13 -5.99
N ARG A 178 4.21 4.74 -5.54
CA ARG A 178 3.91 4.53 -4.13
C ARG A 178 4.63 3.32 -3.55
N ILE A 179 4.69 2.21 -4.30
CA ILE A 179 5.42 1.00 -3.94
C ILE A 179 6.91 1.33 -3.80
N GLU A 180 7.51 1.95 -4.81
CA GLU A 180 8.93 2.36 -4.80
C GLU A 180 9.23 3.27 -3.59
N THR A 181 8.36 4.25 -3.33
CA THR A 181 8.53 5.14 -2.16
C THR A 181 8.48 4.36 -0.84
N MET A 182 7.55 3.41 -0.70
CA MET A 182 7.41 2.61 0.52
C MET A 182 8.56 1.61 0.68
N GLU A 183 9.07 1.04 -0.40
CA GLU A 183 10.23 0.16 -0.41
C GLU A 183 11.49 0.92 0.01
N LEU A 184 11.70 2.14 -0.53
CA LEU A 184 12.80 3.02 -0.11
C LEU A 184 12.70 3.37 1.38
N GLN A 185 11.50 3.65 1.89
CA GLN A 185 11.29 3.92 3.32
C GLN A 185 11.56 2.69 4.19
N ALA A 186 11.15 1.51 3.74
CA ALA A 186 11.43 0.27 4.44
C ALA A 186 12.93 -0.02 4.49
N GLN A 187 13.63 0.17 3.35
CA GLN A 187 15.07 0.01 3.26
C GLN A 187 15.81 1.01 4.17
N ASP A 188 15.49 2.29 4.09
CA ASP A 188 16.11 3.33 4.93
C ASP A 188 15.94 3.01 6.43
N LYS A 189 14.79 2.47 6.81
CA LYS A 189 14.54 2.07 8.19
C LYS A 189 15.38 0.87 8.63
N GLU A 190 15.46 -0.16 7.78
CA GLU A 190 16.27 -1.35 8.00
C GLU A 190 17.76 -1.00 8.10
N ASP A 191 18.26 -0.19 7.16
CA ASP A 191 19.66 0.27 7.12
C ASP A 191 20.04 1.00 8.42
N ASN A 192 19.11 1.78 8.96
CA ASN A 192 19.31 2.58 10.18
C ASN A 192 18.94 1.85 11.48
N LYS A 193 18.61 0.55 11.47
CA LYS A 193 18.11 -0.15 12.67
C LYS A 193 19.08 -0.14 13.86
N GLU A 194 20.39 -0.13 13.61
CA GLU A 194 21.47 -0.11 14.61
C GLU A 194 22.20 1.23 14.73
N VAL A 195 21.78 2.26 14.00
CA VAL A 195 22.50 3.54 13.93
C VAL A 195 21.68 4.69 14.52
N ALA A 196 22.29 5.45 15.43
CA ALA A 196 21.67 6.63 16.04
C ALA A 196 21.99 7.89 15.21
N LEU A 197 21.12 8.20 14.25
CA LEU A 197 21.29 9.40 13.41
C LEU A 197 21.12 10.71 14.20
N GLY A 198 20.31 10.73 15.27
CA GLY A 198 19.99 11.96 16.00
C GLY A 198 21.18 12.64 16.68
N THR A 199 22.21 11.88 17.05
CA THR A 199 23.43 12.40 17.72
C THR A 199 24.51 12.84 16.74
N SER A 200 24.40 12.47 15.47
CA SER A 200 25.32 12.83 14.38
C SER A 200 24.69 13.77 13.34
N LYS A 201 23.40 14.09 13.52
CA LYS A 201 22.65 14.95 12.62
C LYS A 201 23.21 16.37 12.69
N ILE A 202 23.69 16.84 11.56
CA ILE A 202 24.10 18.23 11.32
C ILE A 202 22.85 19.08 11.11
#